data_AF-A0A7V8U3V9-F1
#
_entry.id   AF-A0A7V8U3V9-F1
#
_cell.length_a   1.000
_cell.length_b   1.000
_cell.length_c   1.000
_cell.angle_alpha   90.00
_cell.angle_beta   90.00
_cell.angle_gamma   90.00
#
_symmetry.space_group_name_H-M   'P 1'
#
loop_
_entity.id
_entity.type
_entity.pdbx_description
1 polymer ?
#
loop_
_entity_poly.entity_id
_entity_poly.type
_entity_poly.pdbx_seq_one_letter_code
_entity_poly.pdbx_strand_id
1 'polypeptide(L)'
;MARDNAVSKAIYARHIRLYRLLNDAWIFTELLRPDLKQRAELLRSSKSKVKRSYQVPKRGGTSISKRRDEDIGLVFSAQHERGIFETNIVSLVSRTEAFIQDSLAIVATAYPKKLSVLADRGGIPLELFLEHEEREDVIRRFVAMKCEGLMFGKPSEYLDKAAKVLTIELDVNLVKAFIEIKASRDIIIHNSGRINNLYVEKASEQRRGEDGEELVIDRDYFRHVIVTLKKLSGEIQSKTEEKYK
;
A
#
# COMPACT_ATOMS: atom_id res chain seq x y z
N MET A 1 16.09 21.50 -12.43
CA MET A 1 15.36 21.97 -13.62
C MET A 1 13.91 22.16 -13.22
N ALA A 2 13.27 23.26 -13.63
CA ALA A 2 11.82 23.38 -13.46
C ALA A 2 11.16 22.30 -14.31
N ARG A 3 10.15 21.62 -13.76
CA ARG A 3 9.28 20.74 -14.56
C ARG A 3 8.39 21.65 -15.36
N ASP A 4 8.27 21.49 -16.66
CA ASP A 4 7.44 22.38 -17.50
C ASP A 4 6.07 21.75 -17.81
N ASN A 5 6.04 20.43 -18.02
CA ASN A 5 4.83 19.67 -18.33
C ASN A 5 3.89 19.47 -17.10
N ALA A 6 2.59 19.73 -17.29
CA ALA A 6 1.57 19.61 -16.25
C ALA A 6 1.39 18.19 -15.70
N VAL A 7 1.51 17.16 -16.54
CA VAL A 7 1.45 15.73 -16.14
C VAL A 7 2.62 15.40 -15.23
N SER A 8 3.83 15.77 -15.65
CA SER A 8 5.06 15.55 -14.86
C SER A 8 5.01 16.27 -13.51
N LYS A 9 4.49 17.51 -13.46
CA LYS A 9 4.25 18.25 -12.21
C LYS A 9 3.27 17.52 -11.30
N ALA A 10 2.14 17.06 -11.83
CA ALA A 10 1.09 16.41 -11.06
C ALA A 10 1.57 15.06 -10.47
N ILE A 11 2.25 14.23 -11.25
CA ILE A 11 2.81 12.95 -10.79
C ILE A 11 3.91 13.19 -9.75
N TYR A 12 4.79 14.18 -9.97
CA TYR A 12 5.80 14.55 -8.98
C TYR A 12 5.19 14.97 -7.64
N ALA A 13 4.12 15.77 -7.65
CA ALA A 13 3.43 16.18 -6.42
C ALA A 13 2.88 14.97 -5.64
N ARG A 14 2.30 13.99 -6.34
CA ARG A 14 1.82 12.74 -5.73
C ARG A 14 2.97 11.88 -5.21
N HIS A 15 4.07 11.78 -5.98
CA HIS A 15 5.28 11.07 -5.57
C HIS A 15 5.87 11.64 -4.28
N ILE A 16 6.06 12.96 -4.18
CA ILE A 16 6.62 13.60 -2.98
C ILE A 16 5.72 13.37 -1.76
N ARG A 17 4.40 13.41 -1.93
CA ARG A 17 3.45 13.12 -0.84
C ARG A 17 3.62 11.68 -0.34
N LEU A 18 3.69 10.70 -1.25
CA LEU A 18 3.93 9.30 -0.89
C LEU A 18 5.30 9.11 -0.25
N TYR A 19 6.35 9.73 -0.81
CA TYR A 19 7.72 9.62 -0.32
C TYR A 19 7.85 10.14 1.12
N ARG A 20 7.22 11.27 1.44
CA ARG A 20 7.13 11.80 2.81
C ARG A 20 6.39 10.85 3.73
N LEU A 21 5.23 10.34 3.31
CA LEU A 21 4.47 9.38 4.09
C LEU A 21 5.26 8.09 4.40
N LEU A 22 6.07 7.61 3.44
CA LEU A 22 6.97 6.47 3.65
C LEU A 22 8.08 6.82 4.67
N ASN A 23 8.66 8.03 4.61
CA ASN A 23 9.61 8.47 5.62
C ASN A 23 8.98 8.57 7.01
N ASP A 24 7.80 9.19 7.09
CA ASP A 24 7.10 9.45 8.35
C ASP A 24 6.72 8.12 9.03
N ALA A 25 6.26 7.13 8.26
CA ALA A 25 5.97 5.80 8.78
C ALA A 25 7.22 5.11 9.35
N TRP A 26 8.37 5.23 8.68
CA TRP A 26 9.64 4.72 9.19
C TRP A 26 10.05 5.41 10.49
N ILE A 27 10.08 6.75 10.49
CA ILE A 27 10.47 7.57 11.64
C ILE A 27 9.55 7.27 12.83
N PHE A 28 8.24 7.27 12.62
CA PHE A 28 7.26 6.99 13.66
C PHE A 28 7.45 5.59 14.24
N THR A 29 7.67 4.58 13.41
CA THR A 29 7.89 3.20 13.87
C THR A 29 9.16 3.11 14.72
N GLU A 30 10.26 3.71 14.27
CA GLU A 30 11.53 3.68 14.99
C GLU A 30 11.47 4.40 16.34
N LEU A 31 10.74 5.52 16.41
CA LEU A 31 10.54 6.26 17.65
C LEU A 31 9.60 5.52 18.62
N LEU A 32 8.53 4.89 18.12
CA LEU A 32 7.51 4.26 18.95
C LEU A 32 7.93 2.89 19.50
N ARG A 33 8.70 2.10 18.74
CA ARG A 33 9.02 0.71 19.11
C ARG A 33 9.75 0.54 20.45
N PRO A 34 10.74 1.38 20.81
CA PRO A 34 11.37 1.33 22.13
C PRO A 34 10.37 1.50 23.26
N ASP A 35 9.45 2.46 23.13
CA ASP A 35 8.42 2.72 24.15
C ASP A 35 7.45 1.56 24.29
N LEU A 36 7.04 0.94 23.18
CA LEU A 36 6.22 -0.27 23.19
C LEU A 36 6.91 -1.41 23.95
N LYS A 37 8.21 -1.62 23.70
CA LYS A 37 9.01 -2.65 24.36
C LYS A 37 9.13 -2.38 25.86
N GLN A 38 9.55 -1.17 26.22
CA GLN A 38 9.71 -0.78 27.62
C GLN A 38 8.39 -0.94 28.40
N ARG A 39 7.28 -0.54 27.77
CA ARG A 39 5.95 -0.68 28.39
C ARG A 39 5.53 -2.13 28.54
N ALA A 40 5.82 -2.98 27.56
CA ALA A 40 5.57 -4.43 27.63
C ALA A 40 6.35 -5.05 28.80
N GLU A 41 7.64 -4.76 28.92
CA GLU A 41 8.53 -5.28 29.97
C GLU A 41 8.09 -4.84 31.37
N LEU A 42 7.76 -3.55 31.54
CA LEU A 42 7.27 -3.01 32.81
C LEU A 42 5.98 -3.69 33.27
N LEU A 43 5.04 -3.89 32.35
CA LEU A 43 3.75 -4.48 32.68
C LEU A 43 3.84 -5.99 32.95
N ARG A 44 4.68 -6.72 32.19
CA ARG A 44 4.90 -8.16 32.36
C ARG A 44 5.70 -8.50 33.62
N SER A 45 6.53 -7.57 34.11
CA SER A 45 7.25 -7.72 35.38
C SER A 45 6.42 -7.31 36.61
N SER A 46 5.24 -6.74 36.41
CA SER A 46 4.33 -6.38 37.50
C SER A 46 3.86 -7.62 38.28
N LYS A 47 4.05 -7.62 39.60
CA LYS A 47 3.50 -8.65 40.50
C LYS A 47 2.01 -8.46 40.80
N SER A 48 1.40 -7.37 40.31
CA SER A 48 0.01 -7.04 40.56
C SER A 48 -0.93 -8.05 39.91
N LYS A 49 -1.84 -8.63 40.71
CA LYS A 49 -2.95 -9.46 40.20
C LYS A 49 -4.24 -8.65 40.02
N VAL A 50 -4.20 -7.34 40.27
CA VAL A 50 -5.38 -6.47 40.17
C VAL A 50 -5.78 -6.33 38.71
N LYS A 51 -7.08 -6.51 38.43
CA LYS A 51 -7.65 -6.26 37.10
C LYS A 51 -8.01 -4.78 36.97
N ARG A 52 -7.31 -4.05 36.10
CA ARG A 52 -7.63 -2.66 35.75
C ARG A 52 -8.81 -2.63 34.78
N SER A 53 -9.61 -1.57 34.87
CA SER A 53 -10.79 -1.37 34.01
C SER A 53 -10.43 -0.47 32.84
N TYR A 54 -10.74 -0.93 31.62
CA TYR A 54 -10.56 -0.20 30.37
C TYR A 54 -11.92 0.03 29.72
N GLN A 55 -12.23 1.27 29.35
CA GLN A 55 -13.42 1.55 28.55
C GLN A 55 -13.17 1.12 27.10
N VAL A 56 -14.07 0.31 26.55
CA VAL A 56 -13.98 -0.18 25.16
C VAL A 56 -15.29 0.09 24.41
N PRO A 57 -15.24 0.31 23.09
CA PRO A 57 -16.45 0.54 22.29
C PRO A 57 -17.42 -0.65 22.32
N LYS A 58 -18.74 -0.37 22.34
CA LYS A 58 -19.84 -1.33 22.16
C LYS A 58 -20.92 -0.69 21.28
N ARG A 59 -21.78 -1.48 20.63
CA ARG A 59 -22.96 -0.96 19.92
C ARG A 59 -23.75 0.00 20.83
N GLY A 60 -23.86 1.26 20.41
CA GLY A 60 -24.62 2.30 21.11
C GLY A 60 -23.98 2.83 22.41
N GLY A 61 -22.69 2.60 22.67
CA GLY A 61 -22.04 3.14 23.87
C GLY A 61 -20.66 2.54 24.16
N THR A 62 -20.35 2.40 25.45
CA THR A 62 -19.09 1.81 25.95
C THR A 62 -19.36 0.67 26.92
N SER A 63 -18.40 -0.25 27.03
CA SER A 63 -18.39 -1.31 28.05
C SER A 63 -17.04 -1.33 28.78
N ILE A 64 -17.01 -1.98 29.94
CA ILE A 64 -15.78 -2.12 30.73
C ILE A 64 -15.14 -3.47 30.42
N SER A 65 -13.90 -3.42 29.92
CA SER A 65 -13.03 -4.56 29.75
C SER A 65 -12.00 -4.60 30.88
N LYS A 66 -12.04 -5.65 31.71
CA LYS A 66 -11.09 -5.82 32.82
C LYS A 66 -9.88 -6.65 32.35
N ARG A 67 -8.66 -6.17 32.61
CA ARG A 67 -7.40 -6.82 32.21
C ARG A 67 -6.35 -6.71 33.31
N ARG A 68 -5.50 -7.73 33.46
CA ARG A 68 -4.31 -7.68 34.33
C ARG A 68 -3.18 -6.96 33.60
N ASP A 69 -2.17 -6.53 34.35
CA ASP A 69 -0.97 -5.90 33.79
C ASP A 69 -0.29 -6.84 32.77
N GLU A 70 -0.19 -8.14 33.08
CA GLU A 70 0.33 -9.17 32.16
C GLU A 70 -0.42 -9.20 30.82
N ASP A 71 -1.77 -9.20 30.86
CA ASP A 71 -2.60 -9.27 29.65
C ASP A 71 -2.36 -8.03 28.76
N ILE A 72 -2.19 -6.85 29.35
CA ILE A 72 -1.88 -5.62 28.62
C ILE A 72 -0.44 -5.63 28.13
N GLY A 73 0.49 -6.14 28.94
CA GLY A 73 1.88 -6.30 28.54
C GLY A 73 2.05 -7.17 27.29
N LEU A 74 1.24 -8.23 27.14
CA LEU A 74 1.18 -9.04 25.91
C LEU A 74 0.69 -8.23 24.69
N VAL A 75 -0.27 -7.32 24.87
CA VAL A 75 -0.72 -6.42 23.78
C VAL A 75 0.42 -5.53 23.31
N PHE A 76 1.17 -4.90 24.24
CA PHE A 76 2.32 -4.07 23.88
C PHE A 76 3.45 -4.89 23.24
N SER A 77 3.71 -6.11 23.74
CA SER A 77 4.69 -7.04 23.16
C SER A 77 4.34 -7.37 21.72
N ALA A 78 3.08 -7.74 21.46
CA ALA A 78 2.60 -8.07 20.12
C ALA A 78 2.73 -6.88 19.15
N GLN A 79 2.44 -5.66 19.61
CA GLN A 79 2.63 -4.45 18.80
C GLN A 79 4.12 -4.16 18.52
N HIS A 80 5.00 -4.36 19.50
CA HIS A 80 6.45 -4.16 19.35
C HIS A 80 7.10 -5.18 18.40
N GLU A 81 6.73 -6.44 18.55
CA GLU A 81 7.29 -7.57 17.81
C GLU A 81 6.89 -7.51 16.34
N ARG A 82 5.60 -7.28 16.06
CA ARG A 82 5.05 -7.44 14.71
C ARG A 82 3.97 -6.43 14.34
N GLY A 83 3.05 -6.11 15.25
CA GLY A 83 1.81 -5.40 14.93
C GLY A 83 1.99 -4.01 14.31
N ILE A 84 2.98 -3.23 14.77
CA ILE A 84 3.25 -1.91 14.19
C ILE A 84 3.78 -2.00 12.75
N PHE A 85 4.62 -3.00 12.47
CA PHE A 85 5.13 -3.23 11.12
C PHE A 85 4.01 -3.66 10.19
N GLU A 86 3.20 -4.63 10.60
CA GLU A 86 2.06 -5.12 9.80
C GLU A 86 1.08 -4.01 9.45
N THR A 87 0.67 -3.22 10.46
CA THR A 87 -0.26 -2.11 10.27
C THR A 87 0.29 -1.08 9.27
N ASN A 88 1.59 -0.77 9.38
CA ASN A 88 2.23 0.15 8.44
C ASN A 88 2.37 -0.47 7.05
N ILE A 89 2.81 -1.71 6.91
CA ILE A 89 2.92 -2.38 5.60
C ILE A 89 1.58 -2.36 4.87
N VAL A 90 0.47 -2.70 5.55
CA VAL A 90 -0.87 -2.66 4.99
C VAL A 90 -1.20 -1.27 4.43
N SER A 91 -1.02 -0.24 5.25
CA SER A 91 -1.30 1.15 4.85
C SER A 91 -0.41 1.61 3.69
N LEU A 92 0.89 1.34 3.75
CA LEU A 92 1.89 1.81 2.80
C LEU A 92 1.72 1.16 1.42
N VAL A 93 1.38 -0.13 1.37
CA VAL A 93 1.06 -0.83 0.12
C VAL A 93 -0.15 -0.18 -0.54
N SER A 94 -1.24 0.03 0.21
CA SER A 94 -2.44 0.68 -0.32
C SER A 94 -2.19 2.12 -0.80
N ARG A 95 -1.34 2.89 -0.09
CA ARG A 95 -0.95 4.24 -0.53
C ARG A 95 -0.10 4.22 -1.81
N THR A 96 0.72 3.19 -1.99
CA THR A 96 1.51 3.02 -3.22
C THR A 96 0.63 2.60 -4.39
N GLU A 97 -0.34 1.71 -4.18
CA GLU A 97 -1.36 1.35 -5.17
C GLU A 97 -2.16 2.58 -5.62
N ALA A 98 -2.61 3.40 -4.68
CA ALA A 98 -3.29 4.65 -4.99
C ALA A 98 -2.42 5.62 -5.80
N PHE A 99 -1.12 5.69 -5.54
CA PHE A 99 -0.18 6.50 -6.34
C PHE A 99 -0.06 5.99 -7.79
N ILE A 100 -0.01 4.67 -7.99
CA ILE A 100 0.01 4.06 -9.33
C ILE A 100 -1.28 4.42 -10.08
N GLN A 101 -2.42 4.26 -9.40
CA GLN A 101 -3.74 4.61 -9.94
C GLN A 101 -3.85 6.09 -10.31
N ASP A 102 -3.41 6.99 -9.42
CA ASP A 102 -3.37 8.44 -9.66
C ASP A 102 -2.51 8.75 -10.89
N SER A 103 -1.34 8.12 -11.01
CA SER A 103 -0.41 8.34 -12.14
C SER A 103 -1.04 7.92 -13.46
N LEU A 104 -1.75 6.79 -13.48
CA LEU A 104 -2.51 6.34 -14.64
C LEU A 104 -3.61 7.33 -15.02
N ALA A 105 -4.38 7.78 -14.02
CA ALA A 105 -5.49 8.69 -14.24
C ALA A 105 -5.02 10.03 -14.81
N ILE A 106 -3.91 10.57 -14.28
CA ILE A 106 -3.31 11.82 -14.76
C ILE A 106 -2.92 11.70 -16.24
N VAL A 107 -2.18 10.64 -16.62
CA VAL A 107 -1.73 10.46 -18.01
C VAL A 107 -2.90 10.17 -18.94
N ALA A 108 -3.82 9.28 -18.57
CA ALA A 108 -4.93 8.89 -19.41
C ALA A 108 -5.93 10.04 -19.66
N THR A 109 -6.10 10.92 -18.68
CA THR A 109 -6.94 12.12 -18.82
C THR A 109 -6.26 13.16 -19.71
N ALA A 110 -4.96 13.42 -19.51
CA ALA A 110 -4.22 14.40 -20.30
C ALA A 110 -3.98 13.96 -21.76
N TYR A 111 -3.91 12.65 -22.00
CA TYR A 111 -3.67 12.07 -23.32
C TYR A 111 -4.75 11.03 -23.65
N PRO A 112 -5.95 11.45 -24.14
CA PRO A 112 -7.07 10.54 -24.37
C PRO A 112 -6.79 9.35 -25.29
N LYS A 113 -5.78 9.45 -26.18
CA LYS A 113 -5.32 8.30 -26.99
C LYS A 113 -4.81 7.14 -26.14
N LYS A 114 -4.43 7.36 -24.89
CA LYS A 114 -4.03 6.32 -23.92
C LYS A 114 -5.22 5.52 -23.38
N LEU A 115 -6.45 6.00 -23.55
CA LEU A 115 -7.66 5.25 -23.19
C LEU A 115 -7.76 3.92 -23.92
N SER A 116 -7.30 3.83 -25.17
CA SER A 116 -7.30 2.57 -25.93
C SER A 116 -6.37 1.52 -25.33
N VAL A 117 -5.35 1.95 -24.56
CA VAL A 117 -4.47 1.07 -23.81
C VAL A 117 -5.11 0.71 -22.46
N LEU A 118 -5.67 1.70 -21.76
CA LEU A 118 -6.24 1.55 -20.41
C LEU A 118 -7.54 0.73 -20.38
N ALA A 119 -8.46 0.96 -21.32
CA ALA A 119 -9.81 0.42 -21.32
C ALA A 119 -10.01 -0.82 -22.21
N ASP A 120 -8.92 -1.30 -22.85
CA ASP A 120 -8.96 -2.24 -23.98
C ASP A 120 -9.91 -1.74 -25.09
N ARG A 121 -10.26 -2.56 -26.09
CA ARG A 121 -11.15 -2.16 -27.19
C ARG A 121 -12.64 -2.02 -26.79
N GLY A 122 -12.93 -1.68 -25.54
CA GLY A 122 -14.28 -1.41 -25.05
C GLY A 122 -14.66 0.06 -25.27
N GLY A 123 -15.86 0.31 -25.79
CA GLY A 123 -16.42 1.66 -25.88
C GLY A 123 -16.65 2.30 -24.50
N ILE A 124 -16.95 3.60 -24.49
CA ILE A 124 -17.43 4.30 -23.30
C ILE A 124 -18.90 3.87 -23.07
N PRO A 125 -19.28 3.44 -21.85
CA PRO A 125 -20.68 3.14 -21.52
C PRO A 125 -21.62 4.28 -21.90
N LEU A 126 -22.78 3.94 -22.47
CA LEU A 126 -23.74 4.94 -22.93
C LEU A 126 -24.29 5.76 -21.75
N GLU A 127 -24.46 5.13 -20.59
CA GLU A 127 -24.94 5.77 -19.36
C GLU A 127 -24.03 6.95 -18.96
N LEU A 128 -22.70 6.76 -19.03
CA LEU A 128 -21.74 7.83 -18.75
C LEU A 128 -21.86 9.01 -19.72
N PHE A 129 -22.28 8.76 -20.96
CA PHE A 129 -22.51 9.82 -21.95
C PHE A 129 -23.85 10.54 -21.74
N LEU A 130 -24.88 9.83 -21.26
CA LEU A 130 -26.19 10.41 -21.00
C LEU A 130 -26.23 11.21 -19.68
N GLU A 131 -25.44 10.83 -18.68
CA GLU A 131 -25.41 11.47 -17.36
C GLU A 131 -24.54 12.74 -17.31
N HIS A 132 -23.68 12.97 -18.31
CA HIS A 132 -22.69 14.04 -18.29
C HIS A 132 -22.69 14.83 -19.60
N GLU A 133 -22.89 16.14 -19.50
CA GLU A 133 -22.97 17.04 -20.66
C GLU A 133 -21.58 17.35 -21.25
N GLU A 134 -20.55 17.44 -20.40
CA GLU A 134 -19.21 17.80 -20.81
C GLU A 134 -18.35 16.57 -21.11
N ARG A 135 -17.78 16.55 -22.32
CA ARG A 135 -16.86 15.49 -22.78
C ARG A 135 -15.71 15.23 -21.80
N GLU A 136 -15.17 16.29 -21.19
CA GLU A 136 -14.06 16.17 -20.24
C GLU A 136 -14.47 15.42 -18.97
N ASP A 137 -15.69 15.64 -18.48
CA ASP A 137 -16.21 14.92 -17.31
C ASP A 137 -16.44 13.44 -17.64
N VAL A 138 -17.02 13.14 -18.81
CA VAL A 138 -17.17 11.77 -19.33
C VAL A 138 -15.82 11.05 -19.34
N ILE A 139 -14.78 11.68 -19.90
CA ILE A 139 -13.43 11.10 -19.95
C ILE A 139 -12.89 10.87 -18.54
N ARG A 140 -12.96 11.87 -17.66
CA ARG A 140 -12.44 11.78 -16.29
C ARG A 140 -13.10 10.65 -15.51
N ARG A 141 -14.43 10.52 -15.60
CA ARG A 141 -15.21 9.47 -14.93
C ARG A 141 -14.89 8.09 -15.50
N PHE A 142 -14.82 7.99 -16.83
CA PHE A 142 -14.44 6.75 -17.49
C PHE A 142 -13.02 6.29 -17.10
N VAL A 143 -12.05 7.22 -17.08
CA VAL A 143 -10.69 6.95 -16.61
C VAL A 143 -10.70 6.44 -15.17
N ALA A 144 -11.39 7.13 -14.26
CA ALA A 144 -11.46 6.74 -12.85
C ALA A 144 -12.01 5.31 -12.68
N MET A 145 -13.13 5.00 -13.35
CA MET A 145 -13.75 3.67 -13.36
C MET A 145 -12.79 2.59 -13.88
N LYS A 146 -12.07 2.86 -14.97
CA LYS A 146 -11.12 1.89 -15.56
C LYS A 146 -9.89 1.69 -14.68
N CYS A 147 -9.37 2.76 -14.10
CA CYS A 147 -8.27 2.71 -13.16
C CYS A 147 -8.65 1.92 -11.90
N GLU A 148 -9.84 2.13 -11.33
CA GLU A 148 -10.33 1.36 -10.19
C GLU A 148 -10.49 -0.13 -10.53
N GLY A 149 -11.16 -0.44 -11.65
CA GLY A 149 -11.31 -1.79 -12.16
C GLY A 149 -9.98 -2.54 -12.32
N LEU A 150 -8.97 -1.85 -12.84
CA LEU A 150 -7.63 -2.39 -13.04
C LEU A 150 -6.94 -2.80 -11.73
N MET A 151 -7.15 -2.04 -10.64
CA MET A 151 -6.50 -2.32 -9.35
C MET A 151 -7.04 -3.57 -8.64
N PHE A 152 -8.21 -4.08 -9.04
CA PHE A 152 -8.71 -5.39 -8.60
C PHE A 152 -8.00 -6.57 -9.27
N GLY A 153 -7.28 -6.33 -10.38
CA GLY A 153 -6.53 -7.35 -11.12
C GLY A 153 -5.24 -7.79 -10.42
N LYS A 154 -4.50 -8.69 -11.07
CA LYS A 154 -3.23 -9.16 -10.51
C LYS A 154 -2.18 -8.05 -10.52
N PRO A 155 -1.27 -8.00 -9.54
CA PRO A 155 -0.18 -7.03 -9.48
C PRO A 155 0.68 -6.93 -10.74
N SER A 156 1.01 -8.06 -11.35
CA SER A 156 1.72 -8.10 -12.62
C SER A 156 0.94 -7.44 -13.75
N GLU A 157 -0.38 -7.68 -13.82
CA GLU A 157 -1.25 -7.18 -14.88
C GLU A 157 -1.41 -5.66 -14.80
N TYR A 158 -1.70 -5.10 -13.61
CA TYR A 158 -1.86 -3.66 -13.51
C TYR A 158 -0.53 -2.89 -13.58
N LEU A 159 0.60 -3.48 -13.17
CA LEU A 159 1.91 -2.85 -13.34
C LEU A 159 2.36 -2.85 -14.80
N ASP A 160 2.13 -3.94 -15.54
CA ASP A 160 2.35 -3.99 -16.98
C ASP A 160 1.46 -2.99 -17.72
N LYS A 161 0.16 -2.97 -17.37
CA LYS A 161 -0.76 -1.97 -17.92
C LYS A 161 -0.32 -0.55 -17.56
N ALA A 162 0.17 -0.32 -16.35
CA ALA A 162 0.67 0.97 -15.93
C ALA A 162 1.88 1.41 -16.75
N ALA A 163 2.86 0.54 -16.91
CA ALA A 163 4.04 0.79 -17.75
C ALA A 163 3.63 1.19 -19.18
N LYS A 164 2.68 0.47 -19.79
CA LYS A 164 2.16 0.75 -21.14
C LYS A 164 1.43 2.09 -21.25
N VAL A 165 0.55 2.41 -20.31
CA VAL A 165 -0.20 3.69 -20.32
C VAL A 165 0.76 4.86 -20.12
N LEU A 166 1.65 4.75 -19.13
CA LEU A 166 2.65 5.77 -18.82
C LEU A 166 3.74 5.88 -19.90
N THR A 167 3.92 4.83 -20.71
CA THR A 167 4.98 4.70 -21.73
C THR A 167 6.37 4.72 -21.11
N ILE A 168 6.53 3.91 -20.07
CA ILE A 168 7.78 3.71 -19.35
C ILE A 168 8.06 2.22 -19.27
N GLU A 169 9.31 1.87 -19.03
CA GLU A 169 9.71 0.52 -18.64
C GLU A 169 9.94 0.50 -17.14
N LEU A 170 9.58 -0.57 -16.45
CA LEU A 170 9.85 -0.72 -15.01
C LEU A 170 10.89 -1.83 -14.80
N ASP A 171 11.79 -1.62 -13.84
CA ASP A 171 12.75 -2.63 -13.44
C ASP A 171 12.05 -3.93 -13.00
N VAL A 172 12.40 -5.04 -13.64
CA VAL A 172 11.74 -6.33 -13.43
C VAL A 172 11.92 -6.82 -11.99
N ASN A 173 13.10 -6.60 -11.40
CA ASN A 173 13.36 -7.03 -10.03
C ASN A 173 12.58 -6.19 -9.02
N LEU A 174 12.42 -4.89 -9.28
CA LEU A 174 11.60 -4.00 -8.48
C LEU A 174 10.11 -4.38 -8.55
N VAL A 175 9.62 -4.72 -9.74
CA VAL A 175 8.26 -5.25 -9.92
C VAL A 175 8.08 -6.53 -9.11
N LYS A 176 8.97 -7.52 -9.25
CA LYS A 176 8.94 -8.77 -8.48
C LYS A 176 8.93 -8.51 -6.96
N ALA A 177 9.78 -7.60 -6.48
CA ALA A 177 9.84 -7.24 -5.06
C ALA A 177 8.53 -6.59 -4.57
N PHE A 178 7.92 -5.71 -5.36
CA PHE A 178 6.62 -5.13 -4.98
C PHE A 178 5.49 -6.18 -4.98
N ILE A 179 5.50 -7.12 -5.91
CA ILE A 179 4.52 -8.23 -5.95
C ILE A 179 4.64 -9.07 -4.67
N GLU A 180 5.85 -9.41 -4.23
CA GLU A 180 6.10 -10.09 -2.96
C GLU A 180 5.53 -9.31 -1.78
N ILE A 181 5.81 -8.00 -1.69
CA ILE A 181 5.32 -7.15 -0.61
C ILE A 181 3.79 -7.11 -0.58
N LYS A 182 3.14 -7.04 -1.74
CA LYS A 182 1.68 -7.09 -1.82
C LYS A 182 1.14 -8.47 -1.42
N ALA A 183 1.77 -9.55 -1.85
CA ALA A 183 1.39 -10.89 -1.41
C ALA A 183 1.53 -11.03 0.11
N SER A 184 2.59 -10.48 0.69
CA SER A 184 2.79 -10.37 2.15
C SER A 184 1.67 -9.57 2.82
N ARG A 185 1.28 -8.41 2.28
CA ARG A 185 0.12 -7.64 2.76
C ARG A 185 -1.15 -8.47 2.78
N ASP A 186 -1.41 -9.21 1.71
CA ASP A 186 -2.63 -10.02 1.60
C ASP A 186 -2.69 -11.08 2.71
N ILE A 187 -1.60 -11.80 2.98
CA ILE A 187 -1.60 -12.81 4.06
C ILE A 187 -1.55 -12.22 5.46
N ILE A 188 -0.97 -11.02 5.66
CA ILE A 188 -1.07 -10.28 6.93
C ILE A 188 -2.54 -10.04 7.27
N ILE A 189 -3.34 -9.59 6.30
CA ILE A 189 -4.76 -9.27 6.52
C ILE A 189 -5.61 -10.55 6.61
N HIS A 190 -5.39 -11.49 5.69
CA HIS A 190 -6.34 -12.59 5.46
C HIS A 190 -5.95 -13.91 6.14
N ASN A 191 -4.69 -14.07 6.55
CA ASN A 191 -4.20 -15.32 7.13
C ASN A 191 -3.30 -15.11 8.35
N SER A 192 -3.43 -13.96 9.02
CA SER A 192 -2.61 -13.58 10.19
C SER A 192 -1.11 -13.77 9.98
N GLY A 193 -0.65 -13.52 8.75
CA GLY A 193 0.74 -13.66 8.37
C GLY A 193 1.25 -15.10 8.18
N ARG A 194 0.37 -16.11 8.16
CA ARG A 194 0.73 -17.48 7.78
C ARG A 194 0.78 -17.59 6.25
N ILE A 195 1.85 -18.19 5.74
CA ILE A 195 2.03 -18.43 4.32
C ILE A 195 1.02 -19.47 3.85
N ASN A 196 0.41 -19.22 2.69
CA ASN A 196 -0.48 -20.14 2.00
C ASN A 196 -0.01 -20.36 0.55
N ASN A 197 -0.57 -21.37 -0.14
CA ASN A 197 -0.26 -21.64 -1.55
C ASN A 197 -0.43 -20.41 -2.45
N LEU A 198 -1.43 -19.55 -2.20
CA LEU A 198 -1.64 -18.33 -2.98
C LEU A 198 -0.47 -17.33 -2.82
N TYR A 199 0.11 -17.19 -1.63
CA TYR A 199 1.32 -16.40 -1.44
C TYR A 199 2.50 -17.02 -2.20
N VAL A 200 2.71 -18.34 -2.08
CA VAL A 200 3.82 -19.04 -2.74
C VAL A 200 3.76 -18.85 -4.26
N GLU A 201 2.57 -18.99 -4.85
CA GLU A 201 2.34 -18.75 -6.27
C GLU A 201 2.61 -17.29 -6.67
N LYS A 202 2.08 -16.32 -5.91
CA LYS A 202 2.24 -14.88 -6.21
C LYS A 202 3.68 -14.40 -6.06
N ALA A 203 4.34 -14.79 -4.96
CA ALA A 203 5.70 -14.35 -4.62
C ALA A 203 6.74 -15.10 -5.46
N SER A 204 6.46 -16.34 -5.87
CA SER A 204 7.32 -17.13 -6.77
C SER A 204 8.77 -17.15 -6.25
N GLU A 205 9.76 -16.79 -7.08
CA GLU A 205 11.18 -16.70 -6.71
C GLU A 205 11.50 -15.74 -5.56
N GLN A 206 10.61 -14.81 -5.22
CA GLN A 206 10.78 -13.86 -4.11
C GLN A 206 10.13 -14.34 -2.80
N ARG A 207 9.52 -15.53 -2.78
CA ARG A 207 8.89 -16.08 -1.57
C ARG A 207 9.88 -16.15 -0.42
N ARG A 208 9.39 -15.88 0.80
CA ARG A 208 10.22 -15.82 2.01
C ARG A 208 10.03 -17.01 2.96
N GLY A 209 9.29 -18.02 2.51
CA GLY A 209 9.01 -19.25 3.24
C GLY A 209 8.06 -20.17 2.45
N GLU A 210 7.75 -21.31 3.05
CA GLU A 210 6.90 -22.37 2.50
C GLU A 210 5.47 -22.33 3.05
N ASP A 211 4.55 -23.08 2.42
CA ASP A 211 3.15 -23.21 2.87
C ASP A 211 3.07 -23.65 4.33
N GLY A 212 2.24 -22.96 5.12
CA GLY A 212 2.07 -23.22 6.54
C GLY A 212 3.05 -22.52 7.48
N GLU A 213 4.16 -21.96 6.98
CA GLU A 213 5.11 -21.21 7.80
C GLU A 213 4.58 -19.82 8.20
N GLU A 214 5.10 -19.26 9.28
CA GLU A 214 4.80 -17.88 9.67
C GLU A 214 5.76 -16.93 8.98
N LEU A 215 5.22 -15.94 8.27
CA LEU A 215 6.00 -14.95 7.57
C LEU A 215 6.78 -14.08 8.57
N VAL A 216 8.10 -13.96 8.39
CA VAL A 216 8.92 -13.09 9.24
C VAL A 216 8.65 -11.63 8.88
N ILE A 217 8.18 -10.83 9.84
CA ILE A 217 7.94 -9.39 9.67
C ILE A 217 8.71 -8.65 10.75
N ASP A 218 9.99 -8.46 10.47
CA ASP A 218 10.92 -7.75 11.34
C ASP A 218 11.25 -6.36 10.78
N ARG A 219 12.20 -5.70 11.46
CA ARG A 219 12.67 -4.37 11.08
C ARG A 219 13.36 -4.36 9.71
N ASP A 220 14.07 -5.42 9.36
CA ASP A 220 14.82 -5.50 8.10
C ASP A 220 13.86 -5.68 6.93
N TYR A 221 12.83 -6.52 7.10
CA TYR A 221 11.75 -6.62 6.14
C TYR A 221 10.98 -5.29 6.01
N PHE A 222 10.65 -4.63 7.12
CA PHE A 222 10.00 -3.32 7.07
C PHE A 222 10.87 -2.28 6.33
N ARG A 223 12.19 -2.28 6.56
CA ARG A 223 13.14 -1.45 5.80
C ARG A 223 13.11 -1.78 4.32
N HIS A 224 13.11 -3.06 3.96
CA HIS A 224 12.98 -3.51 2.58
C HIS A 224 11.70 -2.96 1.95
N VAL A 225 10.55 -3.06 2.62
CA VAL A 225 9.28 -2.49 2.15
C VAL A 225 9.41 -1.01 1.87
N ILE A 226 9.91 -0.21 2.83
CA ILE A 226 10.07 1.24 2.67
C ILE A 226 10.96 1.58 1.46
N VAL A 227 12.08 0.88 1.31
CA VAL A 227 13.02 1.12 0.21
C VAL A 227 12.39 0.76 -1.14
N THR A 228 11.74 -0.39 -1.23
CA THR A 228 11.09 -0.87 -2.45
C THR A 228 9.97 0.06 -2.90
N LEU A 229 9.08 0.47 -2.00
CA LEU A 229 7.97 1.40 -2.33
C LEU A 229 8.48 2.78 -2.77
N LYS A 230 9.55 3.29 -2.13
CA LYS A 230 10.22 4.53 -2.56
C LYS A 230 10.81 4.39 -3.95
N LYS A 231 11.54 3.30 -4.21
CA LYS A 231 12.14 3.03 -5.52
C LYS A 231 11.07 2.96 -6.61
N LEU A 232 9.98 2.21 -6.38
CA LEU A 232 8.91 2.06 -7.36
C LEU A 232 8.26 3.40 -7.69
N SER A 233 7.89 4.17 -6.67
CA SER A 233 7.29 5.49 -6.90
C SER A 233 8.27 6.47 -7.56
N GLY A 234 9.56 6.40 -7.21
CA GLY A 234 10.61 7.23 -7.80
C GLY A 234 10.87 6.89 -9.26
N GLU A 235 10.89 5.60 -9.61
CA GLU A 235 11.09 5.14 -10.98
C GLU A 235 9.92 5.51 -11.89
N ILE A 236 8.68 5.34 -11.41
CA ILE A 236 7.49 5.82 -12.12
C ILE A 236 7.58 7.33 -12.35
N GLN A 237 7.94 8.08 -11.31
CA GLN A 237 8.03 9.54 -11.39
C GLN A 237 9.12 10.00 -12.37
N SER A 238 10.35 9.50 -12.24
CA SER A 238 11.48 9.96 -13.04
C SER A 238 11.34 9.58 -14.51
N LYS A 239 10.93 8.35 -14.81
CA LYS A 239 10.74 7.88 -16.20
C LYS A 239 9.57 8.58 -16.89
N THR A 240 8.50 8.87 -16.14
CA THR A 240 7.41 9.71 -16.65
C THR A 240 7.91 11.13 -16.92
N GLU A 241 8.68 11.72 -16.01
CA GLU A 241 9.24 13.06 -16.22
C GLU A 241 10.08 13.11 -17.49
N GLU A 242 10.97 12.13 -17.72
CA GLU A 242 11.74 11.99 -18.96
C GLU A 242 10.87 11.84 -20.21
N LYS A 243 9.76 11.09 -20.11
CA LYS A 243 8.87 10.83 -21.24
C LYS A 243 8.10 12.08 -21.70
N TYR A 244 7.74 12.94 -20.77
CA TYR A 244 6.89 14.12 -21.00
C TYR A 244 7.63 15.45 -20.79
N LYS A 245 8.97 15.45 -20.86
CA LYS A 245 9.78 16.68 -20.86
C LYS A 245 9.29 17.68 -21.90
#